data_AF-A0A926W362-F1
#
_entry.id   AF-A0A926W362-F1
#
_cell.length_a   1.000
_cell.length_b   1.000
_cell.length_c   1.000
_cell.angle_alpha   90.00
_cell.angle_beta   90.00
_cell.angle_gamma   90.00
#
_symmetry.space_group_name_H-M   'P 1'
#
loop_
_entity.id
_entity.type
_entity.pdbx_description
1 polymer ?
#
loop_
_entity_poly.entity_id
_entity_poly.type
_entity_poly.pdbx_seq_one_letter_code
_entity_poly.pdbx_strand_id
1 'polypeptide(L)'
;MTKTVIAELSAIPEKFLEKVVKASQGESVGCLYPYLETKKLLDGSNAFYPRVIGERDPNDPFCWRWGFNWKEKINGAWKSKSIGSIPPGAVHMIRLMQQQGATREDIIAFIKKAKSKKSSPKLDVCKNFDNTDKKPVLPDDAPIAVVLFAGGGGIEAGMVQAGIRPVIAVEFDPSKPELSKAIAKTHHHNFSEYGCRIIQLTVQEVAQSGFIGFPRHPDYLHASPVCANFSQAHTAKAGKGIETADDLTAAITIAEAIRQLQPRVFTLENVPRYQNSQSSSVRG
;
A
#
# COMPACT_ATOMS: atom_id res chain seq x y z
N MET A 1 -15.68 -55.58 -27.25
CA MET A 1 -16.85 -55.27 -26.40
C MET A 1 -16.28 -54.79 -25.06
N THR A 2 -16.59 -53.64 -24.47
CA THR A 2 -17.70 -52.70 -24.63
C THR A 2 -17.37 -51.44 -23.82
N LYS A 3 -17.47 -50.28 -24.47
CA LYS A 3 -18.10 -49.02 -24.05
C LYS A 3 -17.97 -48.53 -22.58
N THR A 4 -17.42 -47.31 -22.47
CA THR A 4 -18.04 -46.06 -21.97
C THR A 4 -19.00 -46.13 -20.78
N VAL A 5 -18.84 -45.23 -19.79
CA VAL A 5 -19.79 -44.15 -19.42
C VAL A 5 -19.15 -43.21 -18.39
N ILE A 6 -19.18 -41.91 -18.72
CA ILE A 6 -18.96 -40.75 -17.85
C ILE A 6 -20.23 -40.56 -17.00
N ALA A 7 -20.12 -40.25 -15.71
CA ALA A 7 -21.16 -39.49 -15.00
C ALA A 7 -20.58 -38.69 -13.82
N GLU A 8 -21.10 -37.48 -13.73
CA GLU A 8 -20.72 -36.34 -12.91
C GLU A 8 -21.41 -36.32 -11.52
N LEU A 9 -20.96 -35.36 -10.70
CA LEU A 9 -21.68 -34.58 -9.68
C LEU A 9 -21.76 -35.03 -8.20
N SER A 10 -21.16 -34.17 -7.36
CA SER A 10 -21.77 -33.50 -6.19
C SER A 10 -22.08 -34.31 -4.92
N ALA A 11 -21.31 -34.07 -3.87
CA ALA A 11 -21.85 -33.77 -2.52
C ALA A 11 -20.75 -33.21 -1.61
N ILE A 12 -21.01 -32.04 -1.00
CA ILE A 12 -20.28 -31.53 0.17
C ILE A 12 -20.61 -32.46 1.35
N PRO A 13 -19.64 -32.89 2.17
CA PRO A 13 -19.97 -33.43 3.48
C PRO A 13 -19.92 -32.31 4.52
N GLU A 14 -21.10 -31.78 4.85
CA GLU A 14 -21.40 -31.38 6.23
C GLU A 14 -21.13 -32.59 7.13
N LYS A 15 -20.04 -32.56 7.91
CA LYS A 15 -19.86 -33.21 9.22
C LYS A 15 -18.38 -33.22 9.55
N PHE A 16 -17.92 -32.21 10.27
CA PHE A 16 -16.82 -32.40 11.22
C PHE A 16 -17.00 -31.43 12.38
N LEU A 17 -17.99 -31.73 13.22
CA LEU A 17 -18.10 -31.21 14.58
C LEU A 17 -18.37 -32.39 15.52
N GLU A 18 -17.48 -32.53 16.50
CA GLU A 18 -17.51 -33.26 17.79
C GLU A 18 -16.18 -33.99 17.96
N LYS A 19 -15.37 -33.87 19.03
CA LYS A 19 -15.39 -33.28 20.39
C LYS A 19 -13.94 -32.83 20.64
N VAL A 20 -13.64 -31.84 21.49
CA VAL A 20 -13.35 -31.94 22.94
C VAL A 20 -13.20 -30.47 23.34
N VAL A 21 -13.97 -29.92 24.28
CA VAL A 21 -13.64 -29.79 25.71
C VAL A 21 -14.96 -29.53 26.45
N LYS A 22 -15.14 -30.18 27.61
CA LYS A 22 -16.29 -29.99 28.52
C LYS A 22 -16.48 -28.51 28.85
N ALA A 23 -17.59 -27.92 28.41
CA ALA A 23 -18.03 -26.60 28.86
C ALA A 23 -19.03 -26.76 30.02
N SER A 24 -18.72 -26.12 31.13
CA SER A 24 -19.64 -25.83 32.24
C SER A 24 -20.89 -25.12 31.72
N GLN A 25 -22.03 -25.34 32.39
CA GLN A 25 -23.34 -24.75 32.10
C GLN A 25 -23.36 -23.22 32.27
N GLY A 26 -22.68 -22.49 31.38
CA GLY A 26 -22.87 -21.06 31.16
C GLY A 26 -23.59 -20.86 29.83
N GLU A 27 -24.44 -19.84 29.73
CA GLU A 27 -25.00 -19.43 28.44
C GLU A 27 -23.87 -19.21 27.45
N SER A 28 -23.92 -19.88 26.30
CA SER A 28 -22.86 -19.78 25.29
C SER A 28 -22.78 -18.34 24.80
N VAL A 29 -21.68 -17.65 25.15
CA VAL A 29 -21.40 -16.28 24.73
C VAL A 29 -21.18 -16.14 23.21
N GLY A 30 -21.20 -17.25 22.47
CA GLY A 30 -20.98 -17.34 21.03
C GLY A 30 -19.56 -17.80 20.66
N CYS A 31 -19.39 -18.25 19.42
CA CYS A 31 -18.14 -18.80 18.90
C CYS A 31 -17.69 -18.06 17.63
N LEU A 32 -16.42 -17.66 17.60
CA LEU A 32 -15.76 -17.09 16.44
C LEU A 32 -15.15 -18.23 15.60
N TYR A 33 -15.41 -18.24 14.29
CA TYR A 33 -14.95 -19.30 13.40
C TYR A 33 -14.35 -18.75 12.09
N PRO A 34 -13.24 -19.33 11.60
CA PRO A 34 -12.68 -19.02 10.29
C PRO A 34 -13.44 -19.76 9.18
N TYR A 35 -13.47 -19.19 7.97
CA TYR A 35 -13.94 -19.84 6.75
C TYR A 35 -13.24 -19.28 5.51
N LEU A 36 -13.36 -19.97 4.39
CA LEU A 36 -12.91 -19.49 3.08
C LEU A 36 -14.11 -19.08 2.23
N GLU A 37 -13.98 -17.96 1.55
CA GLU A 37 -14.97 -17.53 0.57
C GLU A 37 -14.54 -18.05 -0.81
N THR A 38 -15.31 -18.98 -1.37
CA THR A 38 -15.09 -19.53 -2.72
C THR A 38 -15.79 -18.65 -3.75
N LYS A 39 -15.08 -18.20 -4.77
CA LYS A 39 -15.64 -17.51 -5.94
C LYS A 39 -15.25 -18.24 -7.22
N LYS A 40 -16.20 -18.41 -8.13
CA LYS A 40 -15.93 -18.93 -9.47
C LYS A 40 -15.37 -17.82 -10.36
N LEU A 41 -14.25 -18.09 -11.03
CA LEU A 41 -13.61 -17.18 -11.97
C LEU A 41 -14.24 -17.32 -13.37
N LEU A 42 -13.95 -16.37 -14.26
CA LEU A 42 -14.47 -16.34 -15.63
C LEU A 42 -14.00 -17.55 -16.47
N ASP A 43 -12.85 -18.11 -16.11
CA ASP A 43 -12.31 -19.35 -16.70
C ASP A 43 -12.96 -20.64 -16.12
N GLY A 44 -13.92 -20.49 -15.21
CA GLY A 44 -14.62 -21.60 -14.55
C GLY A 44 -13.91 -22.17 -13.32
N SER A 45 -12.67 -21.77 -13.04
CA SER A 45 -11.91 -22.24 -11.87
C SER A 45 -12.38 -21.60 -10.56
N ASN A 46 -12.06 -22.22 -9.43
CA ASN A 46 -12.42 -21.71 -8.11
C ASN A 46 -11.27 -20.90 -7.48
N ALA A 47 -11.62 -19.74 -6.94
CA ALA A 47 -10.76 -18.84 -6.19
C ALA A 47 -11.18 -18.82 -4.71
N PHE A 48 -10.23 -19.00 -3.79
CA PHE A 48 -10.48 -18.92 -2.35
C PHE A 48 -9.95 -17.59 -1.79
N TYR A 49 -10.76 -16.94 -0.97
CA TYR A 49 -10.43 -15.66 -0.34
C TYR A 49 -10.40 -15.78 1.19
N PRO A 50 -9.45 -15.08 1.86
CA PRO A 50 -8.42 -14.20 1.31
C PRO A 50 -7.37 -14.91 0.43
N ARG A 51 -6.80 -14.17 -0.54
CA ARG A 51 -5.68 -14.66 -1.35
C ARG A 51 -4.41 -14.53 -0.51
N VAL A 52 -3.73 -15.66 -0.30
CA VAL A 52 -2.48 -15.74 0.46
C VAL A 52 -1.44 -16.35 -0.48
N ILE A 53 -0.22 -15.81 -0.46
CA ILE A 53 0.92 -16.35 -1.21
C ILE A 53 1.61 -17.36 -0.29
N GLY A 54 1.69 -18.62 -0.71
CA GLY A 54 2.23 -19.71 0.12
C GLY A 54 1.18 -20.39 1.00
N GLU A 55 1.64 -21.07 2.06
CA GLU A 55 0.76 -21.77 3.02
C GLU A 55 0.00 -20.79 3.92
N ARG A 56 -1.23 -21.14 4.29
CA ARG A 56 -2.04 -20.32 5.21
C ARG A 56 -1.64 -20.61 6.64
N ASP A 57 -1.28 -19.57 7.37
CA ASP A 57 -1.10 -19.66 8.82
C ASP A 57 -2.47 -19.76 9.51
N PRO A 58 -2.75 -20.83 10.29
CA PRO A 58 -3.97 -20.96 11.09
C PRO A 58 -4.14 -19.87 12.16
N ASN A 59 -3.04 -19.26 12.62
CA ASN A 59 -3.03 -18.27 13.68
C ASN A 59 -3.15 -16.83 13.16
N ASP A 60 -2.82 -16.58 11.88
CA ASP A 60 -2.96 -15.28 11.25
C ASP A 60 -4.43 -15.01 10.86
N PRO A 61 -5.11 -14.04 11.49
CA PRO A 61 -6.48 -13.69 11.14
C PRO A 61 -6.65 -13.19 9.71
N PHE A 62 -5.61 -12.68 9.05
CA PHE A 62 -5.68 -12.16 7.69
C PHE A 62 -5.68 -13.27 6.62
N CYS A 63 -5.33 -14.50 7.00
CA CYS A 63 -5.38 -15.66 6.12
C CYS A 63 -6.81 -16.23 5.91
N TRP A 64 -7.81 -15.73 6.66
CA TRP A 64 -9.16 -16.30 6.72
C TRP A 64 -10.26 -15.23 6.64
N ARG A 65 -11.47 -15.63 6.20
CA ARG A 65 -12.69 -14.88 6.53
C ARG A 65 -13.17 -15.30 7.91
N TRP A 66 -13.86 -14.41 8.60
CA TRP A 66 -14.30 -14.66 9.97
C TRP A 66 -15.80 -14.46 10.13
N GLY A 67 -16.42 -15.37 10.86
CA GLY A 67 -17.80 -15.30 11.30
C GLY A 67 -17.91 -15.53 12.80
N PHE A 68 -19.02 -15.09 13.38
CA PHE A 68 -19.36 -15.31 14.78
C PHE A 68 -20.76 -15.90 14.85
N ASN A 69 -20.95 -17.01 15.56
CA ASN A 69 -22.24 -17.65 15.74
C ASN A 69 -22.60 -17.78 17.22
N TRP A 70 -23.89 -17.83 17.53
CA TRP A 70 -24.39 -18.11 18.88
C TRP A 70 -25.77 -18.75 18.82
N LYS A 71 -26.21 -19.28 19.95
CA LYS A 71 -27.57 -19.81 20.11
C LYS A 71 -28.39 -18.87 20.98
N GLU A 72 -29.64 -18.66 20.60
CA GLU A 72 -30.60 -17.82 21.31
C GLU A 72 -31.90 -18.61 21.49
N LYS A 73 -32.51 -18.53 22.68
CA LYS A 73 -33.77 -19.20 22.96
C LYS A 73 -34.92 -18.24 22.64
N ILE A 74 -35.65 -18.52 21.56
CA ILE A 74 -36.79 -17.70 21.11
C ILE A 74 -38.04 -18.58 21.22
N ASN A 75 -39.01 -18.17 22.04
CA ASN A 75 -40.26 -18.90 22.29
C ASN A 75 -40.04 -20.37 22.70
N GLY A 76 -39.06 -20.61 23.58
CA GLY A 76 -38.74 -21.96 24.06
C GLY A 76 -37.81 -22.78 23.15
N ALA A 77 -37.62 -22.40 21.88
CA ALA A 77 -36.79 -23.10 20.91
C ALA A 77 -35.40 -22.45 20.75
N TRP A 78 -34.34 -23.27 20.68
CA TRP A 78 -32.99 -22.80 20.38
C TRP A 78 -32.84 -22.50 18.89
N LYS A 79 -32.52 -21.25 18.56
CA LYS A 79 -32.20 -20.82 17.19
C LYS A 79 -30.73 -20.43 17.09
N SER A 80 -30.09 -20.84 16.00
CA SER A 80 -28.73 -20.41 15.66
C SER A 80 -28.78 -19.03 15.00
N LYS A 81 -27.85 -18.16 15.39
CA LYS A 81 -27.64 -16.84 14.83
C LYS A 81 -26.18 -16.71 14.41
N SER A 82 -25.91 -15.94 13.38
CA SER A 82 -24.55 -15.68 12.94
C SER A 82 -24.37 -14.27 12.39
N ILE A 83 -23.14 -13.77 12.51
CA ILE A 83 -22.65 -12.55 11.89
C ILE A 83 -21.43 -12.94 11.06
N GLY A 84 -21.56 -12.89 9.74
CA GLY A 84 -20.44 -13.10 8.81
C GLY A 84 -19.63 -11.83 8.55
N SER A 85 -18.54 -11.98 7.80
CA SER A 85 -17.67 -10.89 7.33
C SER A 85 -17.14 -10.01 8.46
N ILE A 86 -16.62 -10.62 9.51
CA ILE A 86 -15.95 -9.92 10.61
C ILE A 86 -14.58 -9.42 10.10
N PRO A 87 -14.22 -8.15 10.34
CA PRO A 87 -12.90 -7.64 9.97
C PRO A 87 -11.79 -8.44 10.66
N PRO A 88 -10.74 -8.89 9.94
CA PRO A 88 -9.66 -9.69 10.53
C PRO A 88 -8.95 -8.95 11.67
N GLY A 89 -8.80 -7.62 11.57
CA GLY A 89 -8.22 -6.79 12.64
C GLY A 89 -9.06 -6.74 13.93
N ALA A 90 -10.32 -7.19 13.91
CA ALA A 90 -11.18 -7.26 15.10
C ALA A 90 -11.09 -8.63 15.83
N VAL A 91 -10.53 -9.65 15.18
CA VAL A 91 -10.54 -11.06 15.67
C VAL A 91 -9.82 -11.20 17.00
N HIS A 92 -8.64 -10.61 17.14
CA HIS A 92 -7.87 -10.69 18.38
C HIS A 92 -8.62 -10.07 19.56
N MET A 93 -9.22 -8.89 19.36
CA MET A 93 -10.00 -8.21 20.40
C MET A 93 -11.24 -9.02 20.81
N ILE A 94 -11.93 -9.67 19.85
CA ILE A 94 -13.09 -10.53 20.17
C ILE A 94 -12.64 -11.73 21.02
N ARG A 95 -11.52 -12.37 20.68
CA ARG A 95 -10.95 -13.47 21.49
C ARG A 95 -10.61 -13.00 22.91
N LEU A 96 -10.02 -11.81 23.04
CA LEU A 96 -9.69 -11.22 24.33
C LEU A 96 -10.97 -10.95 25.15
N MET A 97 -12.00 -10.39 24.53
CA MET A 97 -13.31 -10.18 25.17
C MET A 97 -13.91 -11.50 25.66
N GLN A 98 -13.83 -12.58 24.88
CA GLN A 98 -14.28 -13.91 25.30
C GLN A 98 -13.48 -14.44 26.50
N GLN A 99 -12.15 -14.26 26.51
CA GLN A 99 -11.28 -14.67 27.62
C GLN A 99 -11.55 -13.88 28.90
N GLN A 100 -11.90 -12.60 28.76
CA GLN A 100 -12.23 -11.71 29.87
C GLN A 100 -13.68 -11.88 30.37
N GLY A 101 -14.45 -12.81 29.79
CA GLY A 101 -15.83 -13.08 30.21
C GLY A 101 -16.82 -11.98 29.80
N ALA A 102 -16.54 -11.22 28.74
CA ALA A 102 -17.46 -10.23 28.20
C ALA A 102 -18.80 -10.89 27.80
N THR A 103 -19.89 -10.13 27.92
CA THR A 103 -21.21 -10.62 27.56
C THR A 103 -21.33 -10.81 26.04
N ARG A 104 -22.26 -11.69 25.63
CA ARG A 104 -22.59 -11.90 24.22
C ARG A 104 -23.00 -10.60 23.54
N GLU A 105 -23.78 -9.78 24.25
CA GLU A 105 -24.32 -8.51 23.77
C GLU A 105 -23.18 -7.51 23.52
N ASP A 106 -22.20 -7.43 24.42
CA ASP A 106 -21.01 -6.58 24.25
C ASP A 106 -20.17 -7.01 23.05
N ILE A 107 -19.97 -8.31 22.87
CA ILE A 107 -19.23 -8.87 21.73
C ILE A 107 -19.98 -8.55 20.42
N ILE A 108 -21.31 -8.74 20.38
CA ILE A 108 -22.14 -8.41 19.21
C ILE A 108 -22.10 -6.91 18.92
N ALA A 109 -22.19 -6.06 19.93
CA ALA A 109 -22.12 -4.61 19.78
C ALA A 109 -20.76 -4.17 19.22
N PHE A 110 -19.67 -4.75 19.74
CA PHE A 110 -18.32 -4.53 19.23
C PHE A 110 -18.19 -4.95 17.76
N ILE A 111 -18.67 -6.15 17.39
CA ILE A 111 -18.63 -6.64 16.00
C ILE A 111 -19.41 -5.71 15.07
N LYS A 112 -20.63 -5.29 15.45
CA LYS A 112 -21.44 -4.35 14.66
C LYS A 112 -20.72 -3.02 14.47
N LYS A 113 -20.11 -2.47 15.54
CA LYS A 113 -19.32 -1.24 15.48
C LYS A 113 -18.10 -1.39 14.56
N ALA A 114 -17.35 -2.49 14.68
CA ALA A 114 -16.19 -2.79 13.84
C ALA A 114 -16.55 -2.91 12.35
N LYS A 115 -17.73 -3.44 12.03
CA LYS A 115 -18.26 -3.51 10.66
C LYS A 115 -18.78 -2.17 10.13
N SER A 116 -19.27 -1.29 11.01
CA SER A 116 -19.83 0.02 10.64
C SER A 116 -18.79 1.12 10.46
N LYS A 117 -17.57 0.93 10.98
CA LYS A 117 -16.45 1.79 10.59
C LYS A 117 -16.29 1.64 9.08
N LYS A 118 -16.65 2.69 8.32
CA LYS A 118 -16.14 2.88 6.96
C LYS A 118 -14.65 2.56 7.02
N SER A 119 -14.13 1.89 6.01
CA SER A 119 -12.68 1.72 5.89
C SER A 119 -12.03 3.08 6.12
N SER A 120 -11.50 3.29 7.32
CA SER A 120 -10.37 4.17 7.50
C SER A 120 -9.37 3.72 6.43
N PRO A 121 -8.76 4.66 5.69
CA PRO A 121 -7.91 4.33 4.55
C PRO A 121 -7.00 3.17 4.92
N LYS A 122 -6.89 2.20 3.99
CA LYS A 122 -6.16 0.95 4.16
C LYS A 122 -4.99 1.16 5.11
N LEU A 123 -4.95 0.36 6.18
CA LEU A 123 -3.85 0.33 7.11
C LEU A 123 -2.58 0.02 6.30
N ASP A 124 -1.83 1.06 5.95
CA ASP A 124 -0.56 0.92 5.28
C ASP A 124 0.36 0.08 6.15
N VAL A 125 1.05 -0.85 5.52
CA VAL A 125 2.02 -1.80 6.10
C VAL A 125 3.22 -1.08 6.74
N CYS A 126 3.23 0.25 6.80
CA CYS A 126 4.33 1.10 7.25
C CYS A 126 4.28 1.51 8.74
N LYS A 127 3.32 1.03 9.55
CA LYS A 127 3.19 1.47 10.97
C LYS A 127 4.12 0.78 11.98
N ASN A 128 5.32 0.41 11.56
CA ASN A 128 6.45 0.27 12.48
C ASN A 128 7.40 1.48 12.45
N PHE A 129 7.04 2.56 11.74
CA PHE A 129 7.66 3.84 12.03
C PHE A 129 7.16 4.33 13.37
N ASP A 130 8.07 4.26 14.33
CA ASP A 130 7.99 4.88 15.64
C ASP A 130 7.30 6.23 15.50
N ASN A 131 6.15 6.37 16.17
CA ASN A 131 5.37 7.59 16.15
C ASN A 131 6.04 8.57 17.11
N THR A 132 7.29 8.92 16.81
CA THR A 132 7.92 10.07 17.44
C THR A 132 7.16 11.27 16.92
N ASP A 133 6.32 11.87 17.76
CA ASP A 133 5.70 13.20 17.55
C ASP A 133 6.74 14.32 17.32
N LYS A 134 8.01 13.97 17.16
CA LYS A 134 9.13 14.86 16.86
C LYS A 134 9.61 14.55 15.46
N LYS A 135 9.41 15.52 14.57
CA LYS A 135 10.07 15.58 13.28
C LYS A 135 11.61 15.51 13.48
N PRO A 136 12.37 14.82 12.61
CA PRO A 136 13.82 14.75 12.76
C PRO A 136 14.43 16.15 12.80
N VAL A 137 15.49 16.35 13.59
CA VAL A 137 16.24 17.61 13.59
C VAL A 137 17.55 17.35 12.87
N LEU A 138 17.82 18.13 11.82
CA LEU A 138 19.03 18.01 11.03
C LEU A 138 20.10 18.98 11.55
N PRO A 139 21.37 18.55 11.73
CA PRO A 139 22.45 19.45 12.11
C PRO A 139 22.72 20.48 11.00
N ASP A 140 23.23 21.67 11.33
CA ASP A 140 23.42 22.75 10.35
C ASP A 140 24.26 22.33 9.14
N ASP A 141 25.24 21.46 9.34
CA ASP A 141 26.14 20.90 8.34
C ASP A 141 25.62 19.62 7.64
N ALA A 142 24.34 19.28 7.82
CA ALA A 142 23.75 18.11 7.17
C ALA A 142 23.94 18.16 5.64
N PRO A 143 24.29 17.02 5.00
CA PRO A 143 24.48 16.94 3.56
C PRO A 143 23.21 17.37 2.82
N ILE A 144 23.37 18.08 1.72
CA ILE A 144 22.25 18.68 1.00
C ILE A 144 21.83 17.85 -0.21
N ALA A 145 20.54 17.86 -0.50
CA ALA A 145 19.96 17.16 -1.64
C ALA A 145 19.15 18.09 -2.55
N VAL A 146 19.30 17.87 -3.86
CA VAL A 146 18.39 18.35 -4.90
C VAL A 146 17.54 17.18 -5.39
N VAL A 147 16.23 17.37 -5.47
CA VAL A 147 15.28 16.33 -5.90
C VAL A 147 14.52 16.80 -7.13
N LEU A 148 14.61 16.01 -8.22
CA LEU A 148 13.87 16.21 -9.45
C LEU A 148 12.72 15.21 -9.52
N PHE A 149 11.54 15.65 -9.98
CA PHE A 149 10.31 14.84 -10.01
C PHE A 149 9.89 14.40 -8.60
N ALA A 150 9.84 15.35 -7.67
CA ALA A 150 9.69 15.10 -6.23
C ALA A 150 8.33 14.50 -5.83
N GLY A 151 7.29 14.71 -6.63
CA GLY A 151 5.92 14.32 -6.28
C GLY A 151 5.53 14.84 -4.89
N GLY A 152 4.92 13.96 -4.08
CA GLY A 152 4.49 14.29 -2.72
C GLY A 152 5.61 14.36 -1.66
N GLY A 153 6.86 14.07 -2.03
CA GLY A 153 8.01 14.15 -1.14
C GLY A 153 8.35 12.87 -0.37
N GLY A 154 8.07 11.69 -0.95
CA GLY A 154 8.35 10.40 -0.29
C GLY A 154 9.85 10.14 -0.10
N ILE A 155 10.67 10.52 -1.08
CA ILE A 155 12.13 10.40 -1.01
C ILE A 155 12.70 11.39 0.00
N GLU A 156 12.21 12.62 0.02
CA GLU A 156 12.60 13.65 0.98
C GLU A 156 12.31 13.23 2.41
N ALA A 157 11.18 12.57 2.67
CA ALA A 157 10.89 12.00 3.98
C ALA A 157 11.97 10.99 4.40
N GLY A 158 12.39 10.11 3.49
CA GLY A 158 13.50 9.17 3.72
C GLY A 158 14.85 9.88 3.89
N MET A 159 15.14 10.91 3.09
CA MET A 159 16.36 11.71 3.20
C MET A 159 16.47 12.37 4.57
N VAL A 160 15.40 13.02 5.03
CA VAL A 160 15.36 13.67 6.35
C VAL A 160 15.57 12.64 7.47
N GLN A 161 14.94 11.46 7.38
CA GLN A 161 15.17 10.37 8.34
C GLN A 161 16.61 9.85 8.31
N ALA A 162 17.28 9.91 7.15
CA ALA A 162 18.67 9.54 6.98
C ALA A 162 19.67 10.66 7.34
N GLY A 163 19.20 11.81 7.82
CA GLY A 163 20.07 12.94 8.17
C GLY A 163 20.49 13.81 6.97
N ILE A 164 19.82 13.70 5.83
CA ILE A 164 20.09 14.45 4.60
C ILE A 164 19.03 15.55 4.45
N ARG A 165 19.48 16.78 4.16
CA ARG A 165 18.62 17.95 4.02
C ARG A 165 18.20 18.19 2.56
N PRO A 166 16.95 17.95 2.16
CA PRO A 166 16.47 18.39 0.86
C PRO A 166 16.38 19.92 0.85
N VAL A 167 17.10 20.58 -0.06
CA VAL A 167 17.11 22.05 -0.14
C VAL A 167 16.31 22.57 -1.33
N ILE A 168 16.21 21.79 -2.41
CA ILE A 168 15.38 22.11 -3.58
C ILE A 168 14.68 20.84 -4.05
N ALA A 169 13.38 20.96 -4.29
CA ALA A 169 12.55 19.94 -4.92
C ALA A 169 11.88 20.54 -6.16
N VAL A 170 11.81 19.81 -7.27
CA VAL A 170 11.16 20.24 -8.51
C VAL A 170 9.98 19.33 -8.79
N GLU A 171 8.78 19.90 -8.87
CA GLU A 171 7.54 19.17 -9.15
C GLU A 171 6.50 20.06 -9.82
N PHE A 172 6.13 19.69 -11.04
CA PHE A 172 5.00 20.27 -11.74
C PHE A 172 4.59 19.40 -12.93
N ASP A 173 3.34 18.93 -12.94
CA ASP A 173 2.69 18.36 -14.12
C ASP A 173 1.79 19.43 -14.77
N PRO A 174 2.15 19.95 -15.97
CA PRO A 174 1.37 20.97 -16.67
C PRO A 174 0.02 20.44 -17.18
N SER A 175 -0.14 19.12 -17.32
CA SER A 175 -1.41 18.50 -17.72
C SER A 175 -2.44 18.47 -16.57
N LYS A 176 -1.98 18.62 -15.32
CA LYS A 176 -2.82 18.58 -14.11
C LYS A 176 -2.45 19.70 -13.13
N PRO A 177 -2.56 20.97 -13.53
CA PRO A 177 -2.03 22.10 -12.76
C PRO A 177 -2.62 22.21 -11.34
N GLU A 178 -3.91 21.94 -11.16
CA GLU A 178 -4.54 21.98 -9.83
C GLU A 178 -4.06 20.86 -8.91
N LEU A 179 -3.82 19.66 -9.46
CA LEU A 179 -3.22 18.56 -8.68
C LEU A 179 -1.77 18.89 -8.32
N SER A 180 -0.99 19.40 -9.27
CA SER A 180 0.40 19.82 -9.06
C SER A 180 0.51 20.87 -7.94
N LYS A 181 -0.39 21.86 -7.91
CA LYS A 181 -0.48 22.85 -6.81
C LYS A 181 -0.79 22.20 -5.47
N ALA A 182 -1.70 21.23 -5.43
CA ALA A 182 -2.05 20.52 -4.20
C ALA A 182 -0.88 19.66 -3.68
N ILE A 183 -0.14 19.01 -4.59
CA ILE A 183 1.09 18.25 -4.30
C ILE A 183 2.15 19.20 -3.74
N ALA A 184 2.44 20.30 -4.43
CA ALA A 184 3.42 21.29 -3.99
C ALA A 184 3.08 21.91 -2.63
N LYS A 185 1.79 22.18 -2.36
CA LYS A 185 1.33 22.66 -1.05
C LYS A 185 1.60 21.63 0.06
N THR A 186 1.33 20.36 -0.21
CA THR A 186 1.58 19.27 0.73
C THR A 186 3.08 19.11 0.99
N HIS A 187 3.88 19.12 -0.07
CA HIS A 187 5.34 19.08 0.00
C HIS A 187 5.88 20.24 0.85
N HIS A 188 5.48 21.48 0.55
CA HIS A 188 5.91 22.66 1.31
C HIS A 188 5.55 22.57 2.79
N HIS A 189 4.35 22.10 3.12
CA HIS A 189 3.93 21.90 4.52
C HIS A 189 4.84 20.94 5.29
N ASN A 190 5.34 19.91 4.61
CA ASN A 190 6.18 18.87 5.21
C ASN A 190 7.66 19.24 5.28
N PHE A 191 8.17 19.99 4.30
CA PHE A 191 9.63 20.16 4.12
C PHE A 191 10.16 21.59 4.25
N SER A 192 9.29 22.60 4.34
CA SER A 192 9.72 24.00 4.44
C SER A 192 10.54 24.30 5.70
N GLU A 193 10.28 23.62 6.81
CA GLU A 193 11.03 23.79 8.06
C GLU A 193 12.49 23.30 7.96
N TYR A 194 12.80 22.42 7.01
CA TYR A 194 14.16 21.99 6.70
C TYR A 194 14.86 22.93 5.70
N GLY A 195 14.20 24.02 5.30
CA GLY A 195 14.69 24.94 4.28
C GLY A 195 14.44 24.47 2.84
N CYS A 196 13.63 23.43 2.63
CA CYS A 196 13.35 22.93 1.29
C CYS A 196 12.45 23.89 0.50
N ARG A 197 12.89 24.25 -0.71
CA ARG A 197 12.11 25.05 -1.66
C ARG A 197 11.52 24.17 -2.74
N ILE A 198 10.20 24.13 -2.82
CA ILE A 198 9.48 23.47 -3.92
C ILE A 198 9.36 24.42 -5.13
N ILE A 199 9.90 23.99 -6.27
CA ILE A 199 9.87 24.69 -7.55
C ILE A 199 8.73 24.10 -8.37
N GLN A 200 7.70 24.91 -8.62
CA GLN A 200 6.53 24.54 -9.43
C GLN A 200 6.76 24.87 -10.90
N LEU A 201 7.81 24.29 -11.46
CA LEU A 201 8.13 24.27 -12.89
C LEU A 201 8.43 22.85 -13.29
N THR A 202 8.29 22.54 -14.57
CA THR A 202 8.79 21.27 -15.11
C THR A 202 10.31 21.24 -15.00
N VAL A 203 10.88 20.03 -14.91
CA VAL A 203 12.33 19.84 -14.85
C VAL A 203 13.00 20.38 -16.11
N GLN A 204 12.31 20.32 -17.25
CA GLN A 204 12.73 20.88 -18.54
C GLN A 204 12.84 22.41 -18.49
N GLU A 205 11.84 23.12 -17.95
CA GLU A 205 11.88 24.58 -17.78
C GLU A 205 13.02 24.99 -16.83
N VAL A 206 13.23 24.21 -15.75
CA VAL A 206 14.36 24.43 -14.84
C VAL A 206 15.71 24.25 -15.57
N ALA A 207 15.85 23.23 -16.40
CA ALA A 207 17.08 23.02 -17.16
C ALA A 207 17.31 24.09 -18.24
N GLN A 208 16.26 24.56 -18.91
CA GLN A 208 16.32 25.69 -19.83
C GLN A 208 16.81 26.97 -19.14
N SER A 209 16.49 27.14 -17.86
CA SER A 209 17.02 28.22 -17.04
C SER A 209 18.48 28.02 -16.60
N GLY A 210 19.11 26.89 -16.94
CA GLY A 210 20.47 26.55 -16.51
C GLY A 210 20.59 26.28 -15.00
N PHE A 211 19.50 25.80 -14.39
CA PHE A 211 19.40 25.58 -12.94
C PHE A 211 19.80 26.80 -12.10
N ILE A 212 19.43 28.01 -12.55
CA ILE A 212 19.72 29.24 -11.82
C ILE A 212 19.14 29.16 -10.40
N GLY A 213 19.96 29.48 -9.40
CA GLY A 213 19.59 29.44 -7.99
C GLY A 213 19.65 28.06 -7.34
N PHE A 214 20.10 27.03 -8.06
CA PHE A 214 20.40 25.72 -7.49
C PHE A 214 21.81 25.68 -6.90
N PRO A 215 22.04 24.90 -5.83
CA PRO A 215 23.38 24.70 -5.30
C PRO A 215 24.24 23.98 -6.35
N ARG A 216 25.48 24.47 -6.54
CA ARG A 216 26.52 23.72 -7.25
C ARG A 216 27.12 22.70 -6.30
N HIS A 217 27.41 21.51 -6.80
CA HIS A 217 27.96 20.38 -6.04
C HIS A 217 27.13 19.93 -4.84
N PRO A 218 25.81 19.67 -4.98
CA PRO A 218 25.05 19.08 -3.89
C PRO A 218 25.60 17.70 -3.54
N ASP A 219 25.47 17.27 -2.28
CA ASP A 219 25.89 15.93 -1.89
C ASP A 219 25.06 14.86 -2.60
N TYR A 220 23.76 15.10 -2.75
CA TYR A 220 22.84 14.21 -3.42
C TYR A 220 22.04 14.90 -4.52
N LEU A 221 21.95 14.24 -5.68
CA LEU A 221 20.93 14.50 -6.68
C LEU A 221 20.07 13.25 -6.80
N HIS A 222 18.76 13.41 -6.60
CA HIS A 222 17.78 12.36 -6.83
C HIS A 222 16.87 12.72 -8.01
N ALA A 223 16.54 11.74 -8.83
CA ALA A 223 15.52 11.86 -9.86
C ALA A 223 14.59 10.63 -9.87
N SER A 224 13.29 10.86 -9.96
CA SER A 224 12.24 9.83 -10.06
C SER A 224 11.27 10.14 -11.20
N PRO A 225 11.72 10.12 -12.48
CA PRO A 225 10.87 10.46 -13.62
C PRO A 225 9.70 9.47 -13.79
N VAL A 226 8.65 9.91 -14.47
CA VAL A 226 7.43 9.11 -14.68
C VAL A 226 7.74 7.76 -15.33
N CYS A 227 7.21 6.67 -14.77
CA CYS A 227 7.46 5.30 -15.22
C CYS A 227 6.28 4.65 -15.97
N ALA A 228 5.22 5.40 -16.26
CA ALA A 228 3.95 4.87 -16.79
C ALA A 228 4.12 4.08 -18.09
N ASN A 229 4.99 4.53 -19.00
CA ASN A 229 5.27 3.85 -20.27
C ASN A 229 6.15 2.60 -20.11
N PHE A 230 6.85 2.46 -18.98
CA PHE A 230 7.74 1.35 -18.66
C PHE A 230 7.08 0.30 -17.74
N SER A 231 5.91 0.61 -17.14
CA SER A 231 5.21 -0.29 -16.23
C SER A 231 4.46 -1.42 -16.95
N GLN A 232 4.70 -2.67 -16.54
CA GLN A 232 4.00 -3.85 -17.08
C GLN A 232 2.47 -3.72 -16.97
N ALA A 233 1.97 -3.13 -15.88
CA ALA A 233 0.53 -2.97 -15.63
C ALA A 233 -0.16 -2.02 -16.63
N HIS A 234 0.54 -1.01 -17.13
CA HIS A 234 0.04 -0.13 -18.19
C HIS A 234 0.15 -0.78 -19.58
N THR A 235 1.28 -1.44 -19.87
CA THR A 235 1.50 -2.11 -21.16
C THR A 235 0.58 -3.31 -21.42
N ALA A 236 0.03 -3.91 -20.36
CA ALA A 236 -0.96 -4.98 -20.48
C ALA A 236 -2.36 -4.48 -20.87
N LYS A 237 -2.69 -3.20 -20.61
CA LYS A 237 -4.01 -2.61 -20.93
C LYS A 237 -4.04 -1.77 -22.20
N ALA A 238 -2.91 -1.15 -22.59
CA ALA A 238 -2.87 -0.16 -23.66
C ALA A 238 -2.23 -0.66 -24.98
N GLY A 239 -1.83 -1.93 -25.06
CA GLY A 239 -0.81 -2.33 -26.05
C GLY A 239 0.56 -1.82 -25.60
N LYS A 240 1.64 -2.30 -26.22
CA LYS A 240 3.03 -1.99 -25.84
C LYS A 240 3.17 -0.50 -25.45
N GLY A 241 3.47 -0.23 -24.17
CA GLY A 241 3.98 1.08 -23.76
C GLY A 241 5.31 1.26 -24.47
N ILE A 242 5.29 2.09 -25.50
CA ILE A 242 6.47 2.50 -26.24
C ILE A 242 6.96 3.75 -25.52
N GLU A 243 8.26 3.76 -25.18
CA GLU A 243 8.98 4.94 -24.70
C GLU A 243 8.62 6.18 -25.53
N THR A 244 8.26 7.27 -24.87
CA THR A 244 7.85 8.51 -25.53
C THR A 244 9.00 9.51 -25.64
N ALA A 245 8.80 10.56 -26.45
CA ALA A 245 9.74 11.68 -26.51
C ALA A 245 9.88 12.39 -25.15
N ASP A 246 8.84 12.39 -24.32
CA ASP A 246 8.86 12.97 -22.98
C ASP A 246 9.76 12.17 -22.03
N ASP A 247 9.75 10.84 -22.14
CA ASP A 247 10.62 9.95 -21.36
C ASP A 247 12.10 10.23 -21.68
N LEU A 248 12.43 10.34 -22.96
CA LEU A 248 13.78 10.66 -23.43
C LEU A 248 14.20 12.07 -23.03
N THR A 249 13.29 13.04 -23.13
CA THR A 249 13.56 14.44 -22.75
C THR A 249 13.81 14.54 -21.25
N ALA A 250 13.05 13.82 -20.42
CA ALA A 250 13.30 13.76 -18.97
C ALA A 250 14.70 13.19 -18.68
N ALA A 251 15.10 12.12 -19.37
CA ALA A 251 16.43 11.53 -19.21
C ALA A 251 17.57 12.49 -19.64
N ILE A 252 17.41 13.19 -20.77
CA ILE A 252 18.35 14.23 -21.21
C ILE A 252 18.45 15.33 -20.15
N THR A 253 17.32 15.77 -19.61
CA THR A 253 17.29 16.83 -18.60
C THR A 253 17.96 16.41 -17.29
N ILE A 254 17.81 15.14 -16.89
CA ILE A 254 18.52 14.56 -15.74
C ILE A 254 20.03 14.54 -16.01
N ALA A 255 20.46 14.14 -17.21
CA ALA A 255 21.87 14.17 -17.58
C ALA A 255 22.44 15.59 -17.57
N GLU A 256 21.69 16.58 -18.06
CA GLU A 256 22.05 18.00 -17.95
C GLU A 256 22.16 18.46 -16.49
N ALA A 257 21.26 18.03 -15.62
CA ALA A 257 21.35 18.31 -14.18
C ALA A 257 22.64 17.73 -13.57
N ILE A 258 23.02 16.50 -13.92
CA ILE A 258 24.28 15.89 -13.48
C ILE A 258 25.47 16.72 -13.97
N ARG A 259 25.49 17.09 -15.26
CA ARG A 259 26.58 17.91 -15.84
C ARG A 259 26.67 19.29 -15.20
N GLN A 260 25.57 19.97 -14.98
CA GLN A 260 25.55 21.34 -14.50
C GLN A 260 25.71 21.43 -12.97
N LEU A 261 25.03 20.57 -12.22
CA LEU A 261 25.05 20.61 -10.75
C LEU A 261 26.23 19.84 -10.17
N GLN A 262 26.83 18.89 -10.89
CA GLN A 262 28.00 18.11 -10.47
C GLN A 262 27.84 17.50 -9.06
N PRO A 263 26.78 16.69 -8.81
CA PRO A 263 26.52 16.11 -7.50
C PRO A 263 27.59 15.08 -7.10
N ARG A 264 27.78 14.87 -5.79
CA ARG A 264 28.69 13.82 -5.29
C ARG A 264 28.09 12.43 -5.47
N VAL A 265 26.79 12.29 -5.22
CA VAL A 265 26.02 11.06 -5.37
C VAL A 265 24.79 11.34 -6.22
N PHE A 266 24.58 10.52 -7.25
CA PHE A 266 23.37 10.54 -8.06
C PHE A 266 22.56 9.26 -7.85
N THR A 267 21.24 9.41 -7.72
CA THR A 267 20.30 8.30 -7.62
C THR A 267 19.15 8.50 -8.61
N LEU A 268 18.77 7.41 -9.28
CA LEU A 268 17.64 7.37 -10.22
C LEU A 268 16.69 6.25 -9.79
N GLU A 269 15.45 6.59 -9.46
CA GLU A 269 14.39 5.62 -9.19
C GLU A 269 13.56 5.39 -10.46
N ASN A 270 13.42 4.13 -10.85
CA ASN A 270 12.52 3.72 -11.93
C ASN A 270 12.21 2.22 -11.85
N VAL A 271 11.25 1.76 -12.67
CA VAL A 271 10.88 0.34 -12.76
C VAL A 271 11.95 -0.49 -13.49
N PRO A 272 12.09 -1.81 -13.21
CA PRO A 272 13.17 -2.64 -13.79
C PRO A 272 13.25 -2.60 -15.33
N ARG A 273 12.11 -2.44 -16.02
CA ARG A 273 12.07 -2.37 -17.49
C ARG A 273 12.79 -1.15 -18.05
N TYR A 274 12.95 -0.08 -17.26
CA TYR A 274 13.65 1.13 -17.66
C TYR A 274 15.09 0.86 -18.08
N GLN A 275 15.76 -0.16 -17.51
CA GLN A 275 17.16 -0.51 -17.82
C GLN A 275 17.39 -0.88 -19.29
N ASN A 276 16.34 -1.23 -20.04
CA ASN A 276 16.41 -1.59 -21.45
C ASN A 276 15.90 -0.48 -22.38
N SER A 277 15.72 0.75 -21.87
CA SER A 277 15.19 1.90 -22.62
C SER A 277 16.30 2.78 -23.21
N GLN A 278 15.98 3.59 -24.22
CA GLN A 278 16.91 4.59 -24.74
C GLN A 278 17.23 5.65 -23.67
N SER A 279 16.25 6.00 -22.85
CA SER A 279 16.34 6.91 -21.72
C SER A 279 17.42 6.48 -20.72
N SER A 280 17.54 5.18 -20.44
CA SER A 280 18.60 4.65 -19.56
C SER A 280 20.01 4.73 -20.16
N SER A 281 20.13 4.90 -21.48
CA SER A 281 21.41 4.98 -22.18
C SER A 281 21.97 6.41 -22.26
N VAL A 282 21.19 7.42 -21.84
CA VAL A 282 21.63 8.82 -21.83
C VAL A 282 22.75 8.99 -20.80
N ARG A 283 23.85 9.61 -21.22
CA ARG A 283 25.05 9.79 -20.38
C ARG A 283 25.05 11.15 -19.70
N GLY A 284 25.13 11.13 -18.37
CA GLY A 284 25.44 12.28 -17.51
C GLY A 284 26.86 12.79 -17.68
#